data_AF-A0A7X6IA11-F1
#
_entry.id   AF-A0A7X6IA11-F1
#
_cell.length_a   1.000
_cell.length_b   1.000
_cell.length_c   1.000
_cell.angle_alpha   90.00
_cell.angle_beta   90.00
_cell.angle_gamma   90.00
#
_symmetry.space_group_name_H-M   'P 1'
#
loop_
_entity.id
_entity.type
_entity.pdbx_description
1 polymer ?
#
loop_
_entity_poly.entity_id
_entity_poly.type
_entity_poly.pdbx_seq_one_letter_code
_entity_poly.pdbx_strand_id
1 'polypeptide(L)' 'MEHQITEPKHPIEISDDLTNIRVIIKEMVSALSKSQKKSRERSLVITKLEEAEMWAVNAQSKE' A
#
# COMPACT_ATOMS: atom_id res chain seq x y z
N MET A 1 -30.23 -7.82 -17.71
CA MET A 1 -28.94 -8.51 -17.55
C MET A 1 -28.46 -8.17 -16.15
N GLU A 2 -28.51 -9.15 -15.24
CA GLU A 2 -28.11 -8.95 -13.84
C GLU A 2 -26.60 -9.18 -13.73
N HIS A 3 -25.86 -8.18 -13.25
CA HIS A 3 -24.43 -8.30 -12.99
C HIS A 3 -24.22 -9.05 -11.67
N GLN A 4 -23.79 -10.31 -11.75
CA GLN A 4 -23.32 -11.06 -10.59
C GLN A 4 -22.04 -10.41 -10.05
N ILE A 5 -22.13 -9.87 -8.84
CA ILE A 5 -20.98 -9.39 -8.07
C ILE A 5 -20.33 -10.65 -7.45
N THR A 6 -19.21 -11.09 -8.01
CA THR A 6 -18.44 -12.19 -7.41
C THR A 6 -17.78 -11.70 -6.13
N GLU A 7 -18.21 -12.21 -4.98
CA GLU A 7 -17.52 -11.99 -3.69
C GLU A 7 -16.05 -12.43 -3.79
N PRO A 8 -15.10 -11.65 -3.22
CA PRO A 8 -13.71 -12.07 -3.14
C PRO A 8 -13.61 -13.32 -2.24
N LYS A 9 -13.21 -14.45 -2.83
CA LYS A 9 -13.14 -15.80 -2.22
C LYS A 9 -12.19 -15.94 -1.01
N HIS A 10 -11.46 -14.88 -0.66
CA HIS A 10 -10.58 -14.88 0.50
C HIS A 10 -10.89 -13.64 1.34
N PRO A 11 -11.34 -13.80 2.61
CA PRO A 11 -11.41 -12.68 3.51
C PRO A 11 -10.00 -12.10 3.63
N ILE A 12 -9.84 -10.85 3.24
CA ILE A 12 -8.60 -10.11 3.47
C ILE A 12 -8.54 -9.91 4.98
N GLU A 13 -7.62 -10.60 5.64
CA GLU A 13 -7.35 -10.39 7.06
C GLU A 13 -6.80 -8.98 7.22
N ILE A 14 -7.58 -8.09 7.85
CA ILE A 14 -7.18 -6.71 8.09
C ILE A 14 -6.29 -6.73 9.34
N SER A 15 -4.99 -6.56 9.13
CA SER A 15 -4.00 -6.48 10.21
C SER A 15 -3.54 -5.04 10.38
N ASP A 16 -3.63 -4.54 11.62
CA ASP A 16 -3.12 -3.22 12.03
C ASP A 16 -1.66 -3.28 12.50
N ASP A 17 -0.95 -4.39 12.24
CA ASP A 17 0.48 -4.49 12.56
C ASP A 17 1.28 -3.48 11.71
N LEU A 18 1.69 -2.41 12.37
CA LEU A 18 2.47 -1.32 11.79
C LEU A 18 3.77 -1.81 11.15
N THR A 19 4.34 -2.93 11.60
CA THR A 19 5.52 -3.55 11.00
C THR A 19 5.19 -4.11 9.61
N ASN A 20 4.12 -4.90 9.52
CA ASN A 20 3.67 -5.49 8.25
C ASN A 20 3.27 -4.40 7.24
N ILE A 21 2.54 -3.37 7.71
CA ILE A 21 2.16 -2.22 6.89
C ILE A 21 3.41 -1.53 6.31
N ARG A 22 4.45 -1.30 7.12
CA ARG A 22 5.70 -0.68 6.66
C ARG A 22 6.47 -1.56 5.66
N VAL A 23 6.50 -2.87 5.87
CA VAL A 23 7.14 -3.81 4.93
C VAL A 23 6.45 -3.76 3.56
N ILE A 24 5.12 -3.87 3.55
CA ILE A 24 4.32 -3.84 2.31
C ILE A 24 4.52 -2.52 1.55
N ILE A 25 4.49 -1.38 2.25
CA ILE A 25 4.71 -0.06 1.64
C ILE A 25 6.08 0.00 0.96
N LYS A 26 7.15 -0.47 1.62
CA LYS A 26 8.50 -0.48 1.04
C LYS A 26 8.60 -1.35 -0.20
N GLU A 27 7.95 -2.52 -0.19
CA GLU A 27 7.92 -3.40 -1.36
C GLU A 27 7.19 -2.75 -2.54
N MET A 28 6.05 -2.11 -2.29
CA MET A 28 5.30 -1.37 -3.32
C MET A 28 6.11 -0.23 -3.92
N VAL A 29 6.77 0.60 -3.09
CA VAL A 29 7.64 1.69 -3.55
C VAL A 29 8.81 1.12 -4.37
N SER A 30 9.42 0.02 -3.93
CA SER A 30 10.52 -0.65 -4.64
C SER A 30 10.09 -1.13 -6.03
N ALA A 31 8.94 -1.79 -6.12
CA ALA A 31 8.38 -2.29 -7.37
C ALA A 31 8.05 -1.15 -8.34
N LEU A 32 7.40 -0.09 -7.86
CA LEU A 32 7.04 1.08 -8.67
C LEU A 32 8.28 1.86 -9.13
N SER A 33 9.31 1.95 -8.29
CA SER A 33 10.56 2.66 -8.62
C SER A 33 11.38 1.93 -9.69
N LYS A 34 11.34 0.58 -9.68
CA LYS A 34 12.01 -0.27 -10.69
C LYS A 34 11.26 -0.34 -12.02
N SER A 35 10.00 0.10 -12.07
CA SER A 35 9.21 0.10 -13.31
C SER A 35 9.85 0.99 -14.38
N GLN A 36 10.02 0.45 -15.59
CA GLN A 36 10.60 1.17 -16.73
C GLN A 36 9.69 2.31 -17.22
N LYS A 37 8.37 2.18 -17.05
CA LYS A 37 7.39 3.18 -17.52
C LYS A 37 7.24 4.29 -16.49
N LYS A 38 7.88 5.43 -16.76
CA LYS A 38 7.73 6.66 -15.95
C LYS A 38 6.40 7.33 -16.29
N SER A 39 5.60 7.64 -15.27
CA SER A 39 4.37 8.43 -15.41
C SER A 39 4.15 9.30 -14.17
N ARG A 40 3.34 10.36 -14.31
CA ARG A 40 3.01 11.27 -13.20
C ARG A 40 2.19 10.56 -12.12
N GLU A 41 1.27 9.71 -12.53
CA GLU A 41 0.43 8.91 -11.65
C GLU A 41 1.29 8.00 -10.78
N ARG A 42 2.32 7.37 -11.37
CA ARG A 42 3.26 6.54 -10.63
C ARG A 42 4.01 7.34 -9.56
N SER A 43 4.53 8.52 -9.91
CA SER A 43 5.20 9.38 -8.95
C SER A 43 4.26 9.77 -7.81
N LEU A 44 2.99 10.09 -8.12
CA LEU A 44 1.99 10.41 -7.11
C LEU A 44 1.71 9.23 -6.17
N VAL A 45 1.60 8.02 -6.70
CA VAL A 45 1.39 6.80 -5.90
C VAL A 45 2.58 6.57 -4.96
N ILE A 46 3.82 6.70 -5.46
CA ILE A 46 5.03 6.58 -4.62
C ILE A 46 4.99 7.62 -3.49
N THR A 47 4.70 8.89 -3.79
CA THR A 47 4.60 9.94 -2.76
C THR A 47 3.55 9.61 -1.70
N LYS A 48 2.38 9.08 -2.10
CA LYS A 48 1.34 8.69 -1.13
C LYS A 48 1.72 7.48 -0.27
N LEU A 49 2.46 6.53 -0.83
CA LEU A 49 3.00 5.41 -0.08
C LEU A 49 4.06 5.88 0.93
N GLU A 50 4.96 6.78 0.54
CA GLU A 50 5.97 7.35 1.44
C GLU A 50 5.34 8.19 2.55
N GLU A 51 4.30 8.97 2.25
CA GLU A 51 3.49 9.65 3.28
C GLU A 51 2.92 8.62 4.27
N ALA A 52 2.27 7.55 3.78
CA ALA A 52 1.71 6.49 4.63
C ALA A 52 2.76 5.82 5.53
N GLU A 53 3.99 5.59 5.03
CA GLU A 53 5.09 5.06 5.85
C GLU A 53 5.41 6.02 7.01
N MET A 54 5.45 7.32 6.75
CA MET A 54 5.70 8.34 7.79
C MET A 54 4.64 8.31 8.88
N TRP A 55 3.36 8.17 8.51
CA TRP A 55 2.27 8.03 9.47
C TRP A 55 2.41 6.76 10.31
N ALA A 56 2.76 5.62 9.70
CA ALA A 56 2.96 4.36 10.41
C ALA A 56 4.12 4.43 11.41
N VAL A 57 5.24 5.06 11.04
CA VAL A 57 6.39 5.29 11.94
C VAL A 57 6.00 6.19 13.12
N ASN A 58 5.26 7.25 12.86
CA ASN A 58 4.80 8.17 13.90
C ASN A 58 3.80 7.51 14.86
N ALA A 59 2.93 6.61 14.35
CA ALA A 59 2.02 5.84 15.20
C ALA A 59 2.77 4.88 16.12
N GLN A 60 3.75 4.13 15.59
CA GLN A 60 4.55 3.18 16.36
C GLN A 60 5.40 3.85 17.45
N SER A 61 5.79 5.11 17.26
CA SER A 61 6.62 5.85 18.22
C SER A 61 5.82 6.44 19.40
N LYS A 62 4.49 6.34 19.36
CA LYS A 62 3.58 6.84 20.40
C LYS A 62 3.00 5.74 21.29
N GLU A 63 3.32 4.49 20.99
CA GLU A 63 3.07 3.31 21.83
C GLU A 63 4.24 3.08 22.80
#